data_AF-A0A8T3VLM5-F1
#
_entry.id   AF-A0A8T3VLM5-F1
#
_cell.length_a   1.000
_cell.length_b   1.000
_cell.length_c   1.000
_cell.angle_alpha   90.00
_cell.angle_beta   90.00
_cell.angle_gamma   90.00
#
_symmetry.space_group_name_H-M   'P 1'
#
loop_
_entity.id
_entity.type
_entity.pdbx_description
1 polymer ?
#
loop_
_entity_poly.entity_id
_entity_poly.type
_entity_poly.pdbx_seq_one_letter_code
_entity_poly.pdbx_strand_id
1 'polypeptide(L)' 'MVDKTMTIALLISFFIPGLGIAYVGDVKKALMILGVWVVCKILSFYSFFMSIVVFIIWAYGLYATYREASI' A
#
# COMPACT_ATOMS: atom_id res chain seq x y z
N MET A 1 -18.05 4.96 -11.83
CA MET A 1 -17.27 6.07 -12.39
C MET A 1 -15.97 6.05 -11.62
N VAL A 2 -14.81 5.86 -12.25
CA VAL A 2 -13.54 5.88 -11.50
C VAL A 2 -13.31 7.33 -11.11
N ASP A 3 -13.51 7.65 -9.84
CA ASP A 3 -13.31 9.00 -9.34
C ASP A 3 -11.84 9.40 -9.50
N LYS A 4 -11.60 10.64 -9.93
CA LYS A 4 -10.24 11.18 -10.14
C LYS A 4 -9.37 10.97 -8.89
N THR A 5 -9.98 11.07 -7.72
CA THR A 5 -9.40 10.83 -6.40
C THR A 5 -8.91 9.39 -6.24
N MET A 6 -9.67 8.41 -6.72
CA MET A 6 -9.33 6.99 -6.69
C MET A 6 -8.13 6.67 -7.60
N THR A 7 -8.12 7.20 -8.83
CA THR A 7 -6.97 7.02 -9.73
C THR A 7 -5.69 7.59 -9.13
N ILE A 8 -5.77 8.78 -8.52
CA ILE A 8 -4.62 9.43 -7.86
C ILE A 8 -4.17 8.62 -6.64
N ALA A 9 -5.10 8.14 -5.81
CA ALA A 9 -4.80 7.32 -4.64
C ALA A 9 -4.07 6.02 -5.03
N LEU A 10 -4.56 5.33 -6.07
CA LEU A 10 -3.93 4.12 -6.60
C LEU A 10 -2.53 4.39 -7.15
N LEU A 11 -2.34 5.49 -7.88
CA LEU A 11 -1.05 5.87 -8.44
C LEU A 11 -0.04 6.13 -7.31
N ILE A 12 -0.45 6.82 -6.25
CA ILE A 12 0.37 7.07 -5.07
C ILE A 12 0.73 5.74 -4.37
N SER A 13 -0.25 4.85 -4.15
CA SER A 13 -0.02 3.55 -3.51
C SER A 13 0.82 2.58 -4.35
N PHE A 14 0.82 2.73 -5.67
CA PHE A 14 1.67 1.95 -6.58
C PHE A 14 3.16 2.21 -6.30
N PHE A 15 3.54 3.47 -6.06
CA PHE A 15 4.92 3.79 -5.69
C PHE A 15 5.22 3.45 -4.22
N ILE A 16 4.30 3.77 -3.31
CA ILE A 16 4.48 3.56 -1.87
C ILE A 16 3.19 3.02 -1.26
N PRO A 17 3.14 1.72 -0.92
CA PRO A 17 1.96 1.11 -0.30
C PRO A 17 1.52 1.85 0.96
N GLY A 18 0.23 2.17 1.03
CA GLY A 18 -0.38 2.84 2.18
C GLY A 18 -0.51 4.35 2.03
N LEU A 19 0.29 5.03 1.20
CA LEU A 19 0.13 6.47 0.98
C LEU A 19 -1.18 6.80 0.24
N GLY A 20 -1.62 5.94 -0.68
CA GLY A 20 -2.91 6.09 -1.33
C GLY A 20 -4.08 6.03 -0.34
N ILE A 21 -3.96 5.20 0.70
CA ILE A 21 -4.96 5.08 1.77
C ILE A 21 -4.99 6.34 2.63
N ALA A 22 -3.80 6.90 2.93
CA ALA A 22 -3.70 8.18 3.64
C ALA A 22 -4.38 9.32 2.87
N TYR A 23 -4.27 9.30 1.53
CA TYR A 23 -4.91 10.31 0.67
C TYR A 23 -6.45 10.27 0.71
N VAL A 24 -7.03 9.08 0.90
CA VAL A 24 -8.48 8.90 1.05
C VAL A 24 -8.97 9.25 2.47
N GLY A 25 -8.05 9.43 3.43
CA GLY A 25 -8.34 9.91 4.78
C GLY A 25 -8.23 8.85 5.89
N ASP A 26 -8.00 7.57 5.55
CA ASP A 26 -7.81 6.50 6.56
C ASP A 26 -6.33 6.39 6.98
N VAL A 27 -5.88 7.35 7.77
CA VAL A 27 -4.48 7.45 8.21
C VAL A 27 -4.05 6.26 9.09
N LYS A 28 -4.97 5.66 9.86
CA LYS A 28 -4.66 4.50 10.71
C LYS A 28 -4.29 3.29 9.86
N LYS A 29 -5.12 2.92 8.88
CA LYS A 29 -4.81 1.80 7.98
C LYS A 29 -3.59 2.08 7.12
N ALA A 30 -3.44 3.32 6.65
CA ALA A 30 -2.27 3.76 5.91
C ALA A 30 -0.97 3.51 6.67
N LEU A 31 -0.91 3.93 7.94
CA LEU A 31 0.28 3.77 8.77
C LEU A 31 0.59 2.29 9.06
N MET A 32 -0.43 1.45 9.26
CA MET A 32 -0.25 0.02 9.45
C MET A 32 0.36 -0.66 8.20
N ILE A 33 -0.22 -0.42 7.02
CA ILE A 33 0.26 -1.04 5.77
C ILE A 33 1.66 -0.52 5.42
N LEU A 34 1.89 0.79 5.55
CA LEU A 34 3.18 1.39 5.25
C LEU A 34 4.25 0.91 6.24
N GLY A 35 3.93 0.83 7.53
CA GLY A 35 4.83 0.30 8.56
C GLY A 35 5.23 -1.16 8.31
N VAL A 36 4.26 -2.02 8.04
CA VAL A 36 4.52 -3.44 7.70
C VAL A 36 5.35 -3.56 6.43
N TRP A 37 5.02 -2.79 5.38
CA TRP A 37 5.78 -2.80 4.14
C TRP A 37 7.24 -2.37 4.32
N VAL A 38 7.50 -1.30 5.08
CA VAL A 38 8.88 -0.84 5.37
C VAL A 38 9.66 -1.88 6.16
N VAL A 39 9.07 -2.45 7.21
CA VAL A 39 9.72 -3.50 8.02
C VAL A 39 10.06 -4.72 7.16
N CYS A 40 9.10 -5.21 6.37
CA CYS A 40 9.33 -6.34 5.47
C CYS A 40 10.37 -6.02 4.38
N LYS A 41 10.41 -4.79 3.86
CA LYS A 41 11.40 -4.35 2.87
C LYS A 41 12.82 -4.31 3.43
N ILE A 42 12.98 -3.91 4.69
CA ILE A 42 14.29 -3.98 5.37
C ILE A 42 14.69 -5.45 5.57
N LEU A 43 13.74 -6.29 5.99
CA LEU A 43 13.97 -7.72 6.20
C LEU A 43 14.26 -8.48 4.89
N SER A 44 13.75 -8.01 3.75
CA SER A 44 14.01 -8.63 2.45
C SER A 44 15.45 -8.54 2.00
N PHE A 45 16.25 -7.63 2.57
CA PHE A 45 17.69 -7.56 2.32
C PHE A 45 18.44 -8.78 2.85
N TYR A 46 17.90 -9.45 3.88
CA TYR A 46 18.52 -10.60 4.53
C TYR A 46 17.98 -11.94 4.01
N SER A 47 16.87 -11.95 3.27
CA SER A 47 16.26 -13.18 2.77
C SER A 47 15.49 -12.96 1.48
N PHE A 48 15.81 -13.75 0.45
CA PHE A 48 15.08 -13.76 -0.82
C PHE A 48 13.59 -14.11 -0.63
N PHE A 49 13.26 -14.98 0.33
CA PHE A 49 11.88 -15.32 0.65
C PHE A 49 11.07 -14.09 1.10
N MET A 50 11.70 -13.19 1.87
CA MET A 50 11.06 -11.95 2.31
C MET A 50 10.82 -10.98 1.14
N SER A 51 11.54 -11.09 0.02
CA SER A 51 11.25 -10.28 -1.18
C SER A 51 9.89 -10.63 -1.80
N ILE A 52 9.51 -11.92 -1.77
CA ILE A 52 8.17 -12.38 -2.22
C ILE A 52 7.10 -11.82 -1.29
N VAL A 53 7.34 -11.85 0.03
CA VAL A 53 6.41 -11.32 1.03
C VAL A 53 6.20 -9.80 0.84
N VAL A 54 7.26 -9.05 0.56
CA VAL A 54 7.18 -7.61 0.25
C VAL A 54 6.31 -7.35 -0.98
N PHE A 55 6.45 -8.18 -2.02
CA PHE A 55 5.62 -8.07 -3.22
C PHE A 55 4.15 -8.36 -2.94
N ILE A 56 3.85 -9.36 -2.11
CA ILE A 56 2.48 -9.68 -1.67
C ILE A 56 1.89 -8.51 -0.87
N ILE A 57 2.64 -7.93 0.06
CA ILE A 57 2.20 -6.77 0.86
C ILE A 57 1.97 -5.55 -0.03
N TRP A 58 2.83 -5.35 -1.05
CA TRP A 58 2.65 -4.27 -2.02
C TRP A 58 1.34 -4.43 -2.81
N ALA A 59 1.07 -5.63 -3.33
CA ALA A 59 -0.18 -5.93 -4.03
C ALA A 59 -1.41 -5.78 -3.10
N TYR A 60 -1.29 -6.23 -1.85
CA TYR A 60 -2.33 -6.03 -0.84
C TYR A 60 -2.56 -4.54 -0.52
N GLY A 61 -1.51 -3.73 -0.44
CA GLY A 61 -1.60 -2.29 -0.23
C GLY A 61 -2.35 -1.59 -1.36
N LEU A 62 -2.12 -2.00 -2.61
CA LEU A 62 -2.88 -1.53 -3.77
C LEU A 62 -4.35 -1.93 -3.69
N TYR A 63 -4.65 -3.19 -3.37
CA TYR A 63 -6.02 -3.68 -3.19
C TYR A 63 -6.76 -2.95 -2.06
N ALA A 64 -6.10 -2.75 -0.91
CA ALA A 64 -6.65 -2.00 0.20
C ALA A 64 -6.92 -0.55 -0.20
N THR A 65 -6.03 0.09 -0.96
CA THR A 65 -6.24 1.45 -1.49
C THR A 65 -7.43 1.51 -2.43
N TYR A 66 -7.55 0.55 -3.34
CA TYR A 66 -8.71 0.45 -4.23
C TYR A 66 -10.01 0.38 -3.42
N ARG A 67 -10.03 -0.50 -2.41
CA ARG A 67 -11.22 -0.71 -1.57
C ARG A 67 -11.59 0.56 -0.83
N GLU A 68 -10.63 1.20 -0.15
CA GLU A 68 -10.88 2.44 0.59
C GLU A 68 -11.30 3.59 -0.33
N ALA A 69 -10.66 3.73 -1.50
CA ALA A 69 -11.01 4.78 -2.46
C ALA A 69 -12.33 4.56 -3.21
N SER A 70 -12.87 3.35 -3.16
CA SER A 70 -14.14 2.97 -3.79
C SER A 70 -15.36 3.04 -2.86
N ILE A 71 -15.13 3.28 -1.57
CA ILE A 71 -16.16 3.44 -0.53
C ILE A 71 -16.55 4.91 -0.46
#